data_AF-A0A938I469-F1
#
_entry.id   AF-A0A938I469-F1
#
_cell.length_a   1.000
_cell.length_b   1.000
_cell.length_c   1.000
_cell.angle_alpha   90.00
_cell.angle_beta   90.00
_cell.angle_gamma   90.00
#
_symmetry.space_group_name_H-M   'P 1'
#
loop_
_entity.id
_entity.type
_entity.pdbx_description
1 polymer ?
#
loop_
_entity_poly.entity_id
_entity_poly.type
_entity_poly.pdbx_seq_one_letter_code
_entity_poly.pdbx_strand_id
1 'polypeptide(L)'
;MSTSDSPGSHDPQDESAAWDVAFLERVMRFQDGALSGEQLAEFEAELRGDEGKRQAFAELQMQSAVIHETLRRDAFASEEELAFAPQRQVLSGSENRLSDVLRFVRTWLGPMVAIGLIVAILLRPGSDVAPPVSNSQNSGEAIGRLARTSAVSWSGTALQVGDRLQAGRVKLSDGTAEFDFDNGVRMVLTGPAEIELPDAMHA
;
A
#
# COMPACT_ATOMS: atom_id res chain seq x y z
N MET A 1 -58.13 -23.73 32.28
CA MET A 1 -57.44 -23.99 31.01
C MET A 1 -57.93 -22.93 30.03
N SER A 2 -57.16 -21.86 29.85
CA SER A 2 -57.40 -20.82 28.84
C SER A 2 -56.11 -20.68 28.05
N THR A 3 -56.19 -20.98 26.76
CA THR A 3 -55.12 -20.89 25.78
C THR A 3 -55.41 -19.75 24.81
N SER A 4 -54.34 -19.04 24.42
CA SER A 4 -54.22 -18.10 23.29
C SER A 4 -55.13 -16.86 23.35
N ASP A 5 -54.66 -15.66 23.02
CA ASP A 5 -53.84 -15.34 21.86
C ASP A 5 -52.97 -14.11 22.19
N SER A 6 -51.65 -14.20 22.00
CA SER A 6 -50.77 -13.03 21.97
C SER A 6 -50.51 -12.70 20.49
N PRO A 7 -50.83 -11.48 20.03
CA PRO A 7 -50.53 -11.09 18.67
C PRO A 7 -49.01 -11.04 18.52
N GLY A 8 -48.51 -11.77 17.53
CA GLY A 8 -47.10 -11.84 17.19
C GLY A 8 -46.51 -10.43 17.10
N SER A 9 -45.50 -10.19 17.93
CA SER A 9 -44.56 -9.10 17.78
C SER A 9 -43.95 -9.20 16.38
N HIS A 10 -44.47 -8.39 15.46
CA HIS A 10 -43.79 -8.09 14.21
C HIS A 10 -42.54 -7.32 14.60
N ASP A 11 -41.40 -8.01 14.60
CA ASP A 11 -40.08 -7.43 14.86
C ASP A 11 -39.66 -6.63 13.61
N PRO A 12 -39.59 -5.30 13.66
CA PRO A 12 -39.21 -4.49 12.50
C PRO A 12 -37.70 -4.55 12.18
N GLN A 13 -36.93 -5.43 12.83
CA GLN A 13 -35.48 -5.53 12.62
C GLN A 13 -35.05 -6.51 11.53
N ASP A 14 -35.93 -7.38 11.04
CA ASP A 14 -35.56 -8.43 10.06
C ASP A 14 -35.43 -7.94 8.59
N GLU A 15 -35.91 -6.73 8.25
CA GLU A 15 -35.79 -6.19 6.87
C GLU A 15 -34.43 -5.51 6.60
N SER A 16 -33.64 -5.24 7.64
CA SER A 16 -32.37 -4.50 7.54
C SER A 16 -31.15 -5.35 7.16
N ALA A 17 -31.25 -6.68 7.26
CA ALA A 17 -30.10 -7.60 7.26
C ALA A 17 -29.86 -8.37 5.95
N ALA A 18 -30.68 -8.15 4.92
CA ALA A 18 -30.48 -8.77 3.60
C ALA A 18 -30.28 -7.68 2.56
N TRP A 19 -29.23 -6.87 2.72
CA TRP A 19 -28.80 -6.02 1.62
C TRP A 19 -28.54 -6.88 0.40
N ASP A 20 -29.21 -6.54 -0.70
CA ASP A 20 -29.03 -7.23 -1.96
C ASP A 20 -27.53 -7.24 -2.31
N VAL A 21 -26.97 -8.43 -2.49
CA VAL A 21 -25.56 -8.62 -2.87
C VAL A 21 -25.25 -7.82 -4.13
N ALA A 22 -26.22 -7.68 -5.05
CA ALA A 22 -26.08 -6.89 -6.27
C ALA A 22 -25.96 -5.37 -6.01
N PHE A 23 -26.53 -4.86 -4.92
CA PHE A 23 -26.35 -3.46 -4.50
C PHE A 23 -24.93 -3.26 -3.96
N LEU A 24 -24.48 -4.12 -3.05
CA LEU A 24 -23.13 -4.04 -2.48
C LEU A 24 -22.05 -4.19 -3.55
N GLU A 25 -22.22 -5.11 -4.51
CA GLU A 25 -21.31 -5.25 -5.64
C GLU A 25 -21.18 -3.94 -6.44
N ARG A 26 -22.31 -3.27 -6.70
CA ARG A 26 -22.30 -1.98 -7.41
C ARG A 26 -21.66 -0.86 -6.60
N VAL A 27 -21.84 -0.85 -5.28
CA VAL A 27 -21.14 0.11 -4.42
C VAL A 27 -19.62 -0.11 -4.45
N MET A 28 -19.15 -1.36 -4.40
CA MET A 28 -17.72 -1.68 -4.51
C MET A 28 -17.16 -1.23 -5.86
N ARG A 29 -17.85 -1.56 -6.96
CA ARG A 29 -17.44 -1.11 -8.30
C ARG A 29 -17.46 0.41 -8.46
N PHE A 30 -18.39 1.11 -7.79
CA PHE A 30 -18.40 2.57 -7.75
C PHE A 30 -17.16 3.12 -7.03
N GLN A 31 -16.81 2.56 -5.86
CA GLN A 31 -15.63 2.97 -5.09
C GLN A 31 -14.32 2.74 -5.83
N ASP A 32 -14.24 1.66 -6.61
CA ASP A 32 -13.09 1.35 -7.45
C ASP A 32 -13.03 2.17 -8.76
N GLY A 33 -14.06 3.00 -9.04
CA GLY A 33 -14.17 3.75 -10.29
C GLY A 33 -14.42 2.87 -11.52
N ALA A 34 -14.91 1.66 -11.32
CA ALA A 34 -15.09 0.63 -12.35
C ALA A 34 -16.47 0.68 -13.04
N LEU A 35 -17.38 1.58 -12.63
CA LEU A 35 -18.66 1.78 -13.30
C LEU A 35 -18.48 2.59 -14.58
N SER A 36 -19.10 2.13 -15.66
CA SER A 36 -19.26 2.94 -16.88
C SER A 36 -20.22 4.12 -16.64
N GLY A 37 -20.22 5.11 -17.53
CA GLY A 37 -21.12 6.26 -17.41
C GLY A 37 -22.61 5.89 -17.40
N GLU A 38 -23.01 4.87 -18.17
CA GLU A 38 -24.38 4.34 -18.18
C GLU A 38 -24.72 3.64 -16.86
N GLN A 39 -23.82 2.78 -16.37
CA GLN A 39 -24.00 2.07 -15.10
C GLN A 39 -24.04 3.02 -13.90
N LEU A 40 -23.25 4.10 -13.94
CA LEU A 40 -23.29 5.16 -12.93
C LEU A 40 -24.64 5.87 -12.95
N ALA A 41 -25.17 6.23 -14.11
CA ALA A 41 -26.47 6.87 -14.23
C ALA A 41 -27.62 5.98 -13.70
N GLU A 42 -27.57 4.68 -13.98
CA GLU A 42 -28.51 3.70 -13.43
C GLU A 42 -28.40 3.58 -11.91
N PHE A 43 -27.18 3.49 -11.39
CA PHE A 43 -26.91 3.43 -9.96
C PHE A 43 -27.41 4.69 -9.22
N GLU A 44 -27.17 5.87 -9.79
CA GLU A 44 -27.69 7.14 -9.25
C GLU A 44 -29.23 7.21 -9.30
N ALA A 45 -29.85 6.69 -10.36
CA ALA A 45 -31.30 6.62 -10.48
C ALA A 45 -31.90 5.69 -9.41
N GLU A 46 -31.27 4.55 -9.16
CA GLU A 46 -31.65 3.62 -8.09
C GLU A 46 -31.51 4.27 -6.70
N LEU A 47 -30.38 4.93 -6.43
CA LEU A 47 -30.22 5.70 -5.19
C LEU A 47 -31.28 6.80 -5.06
N ARG A 48 -31.65 7.50 -6.14
CA ARG A 48 -32.70 8.53 -6.08
C ARG A 48 -34.10 7.94 -5.81
N GLY A 49 -34.36 6.71 -6.25
CA GLY A 49 -35.65 6.03 -6.08
C GLY A 49 -35.88 5.43 -4.69
N ASP A 50 -34.82 5.14 -3.93
CA ASP A 50 -34.89 4.36 -2.70
C ASP A 50 -34.14 5.05 -1.54
N GLU A 51 -34.89 5.52 -0.54
CA GLU A 51 -34.32 6.19 0.65
C GLU A 51 -33.47 5.24 1.50
N GLY A 52 -33.85 3.97 1.61
CA GLY A 52 -33.07 2.99 2.37
C GLY A 52 -31.70 2.76 1.75
N LYS A 53 -31.64 2.64 0.41
CA LYS A 53 -30.36 2.51 -0.31
C LYS A 53 -29.50 3.77 -0.22
N ARG A 54 -30.10 4.97 -0.19
CA ARG A 54 -29.34 6.22 0.06
C ARG A 54 -28.69 6.22 1.42
N GLN A 55 -29.45 5.88 2.46
CA GLN A 55 -28.94 5.86 3.83
C GLN A 55 -27.83 4.83 3.98
N ALA A 56 -28.04 3.61 3.46
CA ALA A 56 -27.03 2.56 3.45
C ALA A 56 -25.76 2.97 2.69
N PHE A 57 -25.91 3.61 1.52
CA PHE A 57 -24.77 4.13 0.78
C PHE A 57 -24.02 5.20 1.56
N ALA A 58 -24.73 6.16 2.18
CA ALA A 58 -24.11 7.19 3.00
C ALA A 58 -23.34 6.61 4.19
N GLU A 59 -23.91 5.62 4.88
CA GLU A 59 -23.26 4.92 5.98
C GLU A 59 -21.99 4.20 5.52
N LEU A 60 -22.06 3.48 4.40
CA LEU A 60 -20.92 2.76 3.83
C LEU A 60 -19.80 3.72 3.38
N GLN A 61 -20.15 4.88 2.82
CA GLN A 61 -19.18 5.93 2.49
C GLN A 61 -18.49 6.50 3.75
N MET A 62 -19.24 6.72 4.84
CA MET A 62 -18.66 7.15 6.11
C MET A 62 -17.71 6.11 6.70
N GLN A 63 -18.10 4.83 6.70
CA GLN A 63 -17.25 3.74 7.18
C GLN A 63 -15.96 3.64 6.37
N SER A 64 -16.04 3.72 5.04
CA SER A 64 -14.87 3.73 4.16
C SER A 64 -13.94 4.92 4.47
N ALA A 65 -14.49 6.11 4.64
CA ALA A 65 -13.70 7.30 4.99
C ALA A 65 -12.96 7.15 6.33
N VAL A 66 -13.58 6.54 7.35
CA VAL A 66 -12.94 6.27 8.64
C VAL A 66 -11.79 5.27 8.51
N ILE A 67 -11.97 4.21 7.71
CA ILE A 67 -10.91 3.22 7.43
C ILE A 67 -9.74 3.91 6.73
N HIS A 68 -10.01 4.68 5.67
CA HIS A 68 -9.00 5.42 4.95
C HIS A 68 -8.26 6.41 5.85
N GLU A 69 -8.95 7.13 6.73
CA GLU A 69 -8.30 8.06 7.67
C GLU A 69 -7.41 7.34 8.69
N THR A 70 -7.84 6.17 9.17
CA THR A 70 -7.05 5.37 10.11
C THR A 70 -5.78 4.85 9.44
N LEU A 71 -5.89 4.27 8.25
CA LEU A 71 -4.74 3.81 7.47
C LEU A 71 -3.80 4.97 7.11
N ARG A 72 -4.36 6.13 6.78
CA ARG A 72 -3.59 7.35 6.52
C ARG A 72 -2.80 7.75 7.77
N ARG A 73 -3.45 7.80 8.93
CA ARG A 73 -2.79 8.12 10.21
C ARG A 73 -1.70 7.11 10.54
N ASP A 74 -1.95 5.82 10.39
CA ASP A 74 -0.94 4.79 10.70
C ASP A 74 0.28 4.88 9.77
N ALA A 75 0.05 5.15 8.48
CA ALA A 75 1.13 5.35 7.53
C ALA A 75 2.03 6.54 7.92
N PHE A 76 1.44 7.67 8.33
CA PHE A 76 2.19 8.89 8.66
C PHE A 76 2.64 8.97 10.14
N ALA A 77 1.98 8.29 11.07
CA ALA A 77 2.39 8.24 12.48
C ALA A 77 3.71 7.49 12.65
N SER A 78 3.97 6.50 11.78
CA SER A 78 5.26 5.80 11.77
C SER A 78 6.45 6.68 11.36
N GLU A 79 6.21 7.79 10.66
CA GLU A 79 7.24 8.76 10.27
C GLU A 79 7.49 9.82 11.37
N GLU A 80 6.47 10.29 12.08
CA GLU A 80 6.62 11.24 13.21
C GLU A 80 7.20 10.59 14.47
N GLU A 81 6.87 9.33 14.79
CA GLU A 81 7.42 8.64 15.96
C GLU A 81 8.94 8.35 15.82
N LEU A 82 9.44 8.26 14.58
CA LEU A 82 10.89 8.18 14.30
C LEU A 82 11.58 9.56 14.31
N ALA A 83 10.85 10.66 14.09
CA ALA A 83 11.39 12.02 14.17
C ALA A 83 11.44 12.58 15.60
N PHE A 84 10.61 12.06 16.51
CA PHE A 84 10.51 12.51 17.90
C PHE A 84 10.91 11.49 18.95
N ALA A 85 11.62 10.40 18.61
CA ALA A 85 12.18 9.52 19.62
C ALA A 85 13.21 10.29 20.47
N PRO A 86 12.95 10.63 21.75
CA PRO A 86 14.03 11.07 22.61
C PRO A 86 15.02 9.91 22.71
N GLN A 87 16.32 10.17 22.59
CA GLN A 87 17.39 9.23 22.91
C GLN A 87 17.21 8.71 24.34
N ARG A 88 16.37 7.67 24.52
CA ARG A 88 16.31 6.93 25.76
C ARG A 88 17.47 5.97 25.75
N GLN A 89 18.43 6.33 26.58
CA GLN A 89 19.58 5.53 26.95
C GLN A 89 19.17 4.07 27.18
N VAL A 90 19.98 3.23 26.56
CA VAL A 90 20.02 1.79 26.66
C VAL A 90 20.09 1.38 28.14
N LEU A 91 19.03 0.79 28.66
CA LEU A 91 19.11 -0.06 29.84
C LEU A 91 18.45 -1.40 29.48
N SER A 92 19.31 -2.40 29.31
CA SER A 92 18.99 -3.81 29.20
C SER A 92 17.99 -4.23 30.26
N GLY A 93 16.90 -4.88 29.83
CA GLY A 93 16.02 -5.60 30.72
C GLY A 93 14.73 -6.04 30.06
N SER A 94 14.45 -7.35 30.17
CA SER A 94 13.19 -8.02 29.89
C SER A 94 13.02 -8.59 28.47
N GLU A 95 13.69 -9.72 28.30
CA GLU A 95 13.33 -10.80 27.40
C GLU A 95 11.83 -11.19 27.51
N ASN A 96 11.31 -11.76 26.41
CA ASN A 96 10.09 -12.58 26.29
C ASN A 96 8.73 -11.90 26.08
N ARG A 97 8.52 -11.18 24.95
CA ARG A 97 7.15 -10.92 24.40
C ARG A 97 7.04 -10.84 22.87
N LEU A 98 7.98 -11.40 22.10
CA LEU A 98 7.94 -11.31 20.62
C LEU A 98 7.85 -12.66 19.89
N SER A 99 7.82 -13.79 20.61
CA SER A 99 7.73 -15.12 19.99
C SER A 99 6.30 -15.62 19.71
N ASP A 100 5.26 -14.93 20.22
CA ASP A 100 3.88 -15.43 20.11
C ASP A 100 3.10 -14.85 18.91
N VAL A 101 3.50 -13.70 18.36
CA VAL A 101 2.80 -13.09 17.21
C VAL A 101 3.24 -13.69 15.87
N LEU A 102 4.45 -14.25 15.79
CA LEU A 102 5.02 -14.83 14.56
C LEU A 102 4.68 -16.31 14.31
N ARG A 103 3.82 -16.93 15.13
CA ARG A 103 3.37 -18.33 14.94
C ARG A 103 2.02 -18.49 14.22
N PHE A 104 1.26 -17.42 13.97
CA PHE A 104 -0.12 -17.53 13.46
C PHE A 104 -0.31 -17.37 11.94
N VAL A 105 0.72 -16.98 11.17
CA VAL A 105 0.61 -16.80 9.70
C VAL A 105 1.28 -17.96 8.91
N ARG A 106 1.66 -19.04 9.59
CA ARG A 106 2.41 -20.18 8.99
C ARG A 106 1.61 -21.50 8.97
N THR A 107 0.32 -21.49 8.65
CA THR A 107 -0.45 -22.76 8.59
C THR A 107 -1.48 -22.87 7.46
N TRP A 108 -1.78 -21.84 6.66
CA TRP A 108 -2.75 -22.01 5.56
C TRP A 108 -2.23 -21.39 4.26
N LEU A 109 -1.88 -22.26 3.30
CA LEU A 109 -1.47 -22.05 1.89
C LEU A 109 -0.05 -22.55 1.53
N GLY A 110 0.23 -23.83 1.83
CA GLY A 110 0.97 -24.68 0.90
C GLY A 110 0.02 -25.79 0.46
N PRO A 111 0.02 -26.30 -0.80
CA PRO A 111 1.09 -26.23 -1.79
C PRO A 111 0.60 -26.11 -3.28
N MET A 112 0.91 -25.03 -4.01
CA MET A 112 0.66 -24.99 -5.48
C MET A 112 1.60 -24.05 -6.28
N VAL A 113 2.86 -23.85 -5.85
CA VAL A 113 3.86 -23.09 -6.65
C VAL A 113 5.26 -23.76 -6.66
N ALA A 114 5.36 -25.04 -6.25
CA ALA A 114 6.65 -25.72 -6.13
C ALA A 114 7.21 -26.34 -7.44
N ILE A 115 6.58 -26.12 -8.60
CA ILE A 115 7.08 -26.64 -9.89
C ILE A 115 7.70 -25.54 -10.77
N GLY A 116 7.38 -24.26 -10.55
CA GLY A 116 7.91 -23.16 -11.36
C GLY A 116 9.38 -22.80 -11.07
N LEU A 117 9.86 -23.04 -9.84
CA LEU A 117 11.17 -22.53 -9.41
C LEU A 117 12.37 -23.43 -9.80
N ILE A 118 12.14 -24.71 -10.14
CA ILE A 118 13.23 -25.66 -10.41
C ILE A 118 13.71 -25.60 -11.88
N VAL A 119 12.85 -25.18 -12.82
CA VAL A 119 13.22 -25.11 -14.25
C VAL A 119 14.04 -23.87 -14.57
N ALA A 120 13.87 -22.77 -13.82
CA ALA A 120 14.60 -21.52 -14.05
C ALA A 120 16.07 -21.55 -13.58
N ILE A 121 16.43 -22.44 -12.64
CA ILE A 121 17.79 -22.52 -12.09
C ILE A 121 18.73 -23.36 -12.99
N LEU A 122 18.18 -24.23 -13.85
CA LEU A 122 18.98 -25.16 -14.66
C LEU A 122 19.36 -24.65 -16.06
N LEU A 123 18.82 -23.51 -16.51
CA LEU A 123 19.18 -22.91 -17.80
C LEU A 123 19.91 -21.57 -17.64
N ARG A 124 21.17 -21.69 -17.19
CA ARG A 124 22.34 -20.91 -17.64
C ARG A 124 22.46 -19.43 -17.19
N PRO A 125 23.66 -18.83 -17.36
CA PRO A 125 25.01 -19.40 -17.35
C PRO A 125 25.92 -18.63 -16.36
N GLY A 126 27.09 -19.19 -16.07
CA GLY A 126 28.03 -18.66 -15.08
C GLY A 126 28.39 -17.18 -15.24
N SER A 127 28.35 -16.48 -14.11
CA SER A 127 29.09 -15.25 -13.88
C SER A 127 29.78 -15.42 -12.54
N ASP A 128 31.11 -15.46 -12.59
CA ASP A 128 31.99 -15.42 -11.43
C ASP A 128 31.50 -14.36 -10.43
N VAL A 129 31.18 -14.81 -9.22
CA VAL A 129 30.90 -13.92 -8.10
C VAL A 129 32.24 -13.38 -7.63
N ALA A 130 32.72 -12.34 -8.31
CA ALA A 130 33.63 -11.39 -7.70
C ALA A 130 32.85 -10.63 -6.61
N PRO A 131 33.41 -10.43 -5.41
CA PRO A 131 32.78 -9.60 -4.40
C PRO A 131 32.61 -8.17 -4.97
N PRO A 132 31.49 -7.48 -4.68
CA PRO A 132 31.33 -6.11 -5.14
C PRO A 132 32.41 -5.24 -4.49
N VAL A 133 33.36 -4.80 -5.30
CA VAL A 133 34.20 -3.65 -5.00
C VAL A 133 33.27 -2.45 -4.84
N SER A 134 33.11 -2.02 -3.59
CA SER A 134 32.53 -0.72 -3.27
C SER A 134 33.39 0.35 -3.96
N ASN A 135 32.94 0.81 -5.13
CA ASN A 135 33.51 1.99 -5.77
C ASN A 135 33.07 3.23 -4.97
N SER A 136 33.73 3.45 -3.84
CA SER A 136 33.82 4.76 -3.18
C SER A 136 34.70 5.67 -4.04
N GLN A 137 34.13 6.22 -5.11
CA GLN A 137 34.78 7.26 -5.91
C GLN A 137 33.75 8.15 -6.60
N ASN A 138 32.92 8.80 -5.79
CA ASN A 138 32.48 10.16 -6.09
C ASN A 138 32.06 10.80 -4.76
N SER A 139 32.90 11.73 -4.30
CA SER A 139 32.71 12.51 -3.08
C SER A 139 31.67 13.62 -3.31
N GLY A 140 30.53 13.27 -3.90
CA GLY A 140 29.36 14.14 -3.98
C GLY A 140 28.50 13.95 -2.74
N GLU A 141 28.04 15.03 -2.14
CA GLU A 141 27.13 15.00 -1.00
C GLU A 141 25.86 14.22 -1.37
N ALA A 142 25.47 13.26 -0.55
CA ALA A 142 24.26 12.49 -0.79
C ALA A 142 23.05 13.38 -0.49
N ILE A 143 22.16 13.56 -1.48
CA ILE A 143 21.05 14.52 -1.41
C ILE A 143 19.76 13.81 -0.94
N GLY A 144 19.75 12.48 -0.99
CA GLY A 144 18.60 11.67 -0.61
C GLY A 144 18.84 10.17 -0.73
N ARG A 145 17.74 9.43 -0.81
CA ARG A 145 17.69 7.97 -0.92
C ARG A 145 16.57 7.55 -1.88
N LEU A 146 16.80 6.46 -2.62
CA LEU A 146 15.72 5.76 -3.31
C LEU A 146 14.86 4.99 -2.29
N ALA A 147 13.63 5.42 -2.08
CA ALA A 147 12.72 4.87 -1.08
C ALA A 147 11.95 3.65 -1.59
N ARG A 148 11.51 3.67 -2.86
CA ARG A 148 10.73 2.59 -3.46
C ARG A 148 10.91 2.54 -4.96
N THR A 149 10.74 1.34 -5.51
CA THR A 149 10.68 1.10 -6.96
C THR A 149 9.55 0.15 -7.30
N SER A 150 8.82 0.41 -8.38
CA SER A 150 7.80 -0.48 -8.94
C SER A 150 8.04 -0.64 -10.43
N ALA A 151 8.29 -1.88 -10.87
CA ALA A 151 8.53 -2.25 -12.27
C ALA A 151 9.57 -1.35 -12.99
N VAL A 152 10.61 -0.90 -12.28
CA VAL A 152 11.56 0.10 -12.82
C VAL A 152 12.54 -0.51 -13.80
N SER A 153 12.84 0.25 -14.85
CA SER A 153 13.94 -0.01 -15.78
C SER A 153 14.82 1.24 -15.92
N TRP A 154 16.00 1.22 -15.30
CA TRP A 154 16.95 2.33 -15.37
C TRP A 154 17.74 2.33 -16.68
N SER A 155 18.06 3.52 -17.19
CA SER A 155 19.03 3.69 -18.28
C SER A 155 20.35 4.20 -17.69
N GLY A 156 21.33 3.31 -17.52
CA GLY A 156 22.64 3.64 -16.95
C GLY A 156 22.89 2.93 -15.62
N THR A 157 23.28 3.67 -14.59
CA THR A 157 23.50 3.13 -13.24
C THR A 157 22.17 2.69 -12.64
N ALA A 158 22.01 1.39 -12.41
CA ALA A 158 20.84 0.85 -11.73
C ALA A 158 20.90 1.22 -10.25
N LEU A 159 19.91 1.98 -9.79
CA LEU A 159 19.74 2.30 -8.37
C LEU A 159 18.86 1.24 -7.71
N GLN A 160 19.26 0.80 -6.52
CA GLN A 160 18.52 -0.10 -5.66
C GLN A 160 17.84 0.67 -4.53
N VAL A 161 16.73 0.12 -4.03
CA VAL A 161 16.03 0.71 -2.88
C VAL A 161 16.97 0.76 -1.69
N GLY A 162 17.12 1.95 -1.10
CA GLY A 162 18.07 2.23 -0.03
C GLY A 162 19.36 2.91 -0.49
N ASP A 163 19.65 2.92 -1.79
CA ASP A 163 20.83 3.60 -2.33
C ASP A 163 20.75 5.10 -2.11
N ARG A 164 21.90 5.70 -1.81
CA ARG A 164 22.04 7.15 -1.69
C ARG A 164 22.01 7.78 -3.07
N LEU A 165 21.22 8.83 -3.21
CA LEU A 165 21.16 9.64 -4.41
C LEU A 165 22.32 10.61 -4.42
N GLN A 166 23.11 10.56 -5.48
CA GLN A 166 24.18 11.50 -5.75
C GLN A 166 23.72 12.54 -6.76
N ALA A 167 24.34 13.73 -6.72
CA ALA A 167 24.19 14.73 -7.76
C ALA A 167 24.48 14.13 -9.14
N GLY A 168 23.67 14.49 -10.13
CA GLY A 168 23.81 13.98 -11.49
C GLY A 168 22.51 13.55 -12.13
N ARG A 169 22.65 12.94 -13.30
CA ARG A 169 21.53 12.62 -14.19
C ARG A 169 20.99 11.23 -13.91
N VAL A 170 19.70 11.14 -13.63
CA VAL A 170 18.99 9.88 -13.41
C VAL A 170 17.96 9.71 -14.52
N LYS A 171 18.04 8.59 -15.24
CA LYS A 171 17.15 8.28 -16.36
C LYS A 171 16.36 7.00 -16.10
N LEU A 172 15.05 7.17 -16.01
CA LEU A 172 14.09 6.08 -15.86
C LEU A 172 13.45 5.81 -17.22
N SER A 173 13.67 4.61 -17.75
CA SER A 173 13.11 4.21 -19.05
C SER A 173 11.66 3.77 -18.92
N ASP A 174 11.31 3.10 -17.81
CA ASP A 174 9.96 2.62 -17.51
C ASP A 174 9.77 2.38 -16.01
N GLY A 175 8.52 2.34 -15.55
CA GLY A 175 8.13 2.09 -14.16
C GLY A 175 8.03 3.35 -13.29
N THR A 176 7.99 3.17 -11.98
CA THR A 176 7.87 4.27 -11.00
C THR A 176 8.93 4.14 -9.91
N ALA A 177 9.69 5.21 -9.68
CA ALA A 177 10.67 5.33 -8.62
C ALA A 177 10.27 6.45 -7.65
N GLU A 178 10.43 6.19 -6.35
CA GLU A 178 10.15 7.14 -5.27
C GLU A 178 11.45 7.48 -4.56
N PHE A 179 11.72 8.77 -4.41
CA PHE A 179 12.92 9.32 -3.80
C PHE A 179 12.55 10.12 -2.57
N ASP A 180 13.24 9.87 -1.46
CA ASP A 180 13.19 10.69 -0.26
C ASP A 180 14.46 11.53 -0.20
N PHE A 181 14.32 12.85 -0.20
CA PHE A 181 15.42 13.79 -0.07
C PHE A 181 15.69 14.10 1.40
N ASP A 182 16.95 14.39 1.72
CA ASP A 182 17.39 14.67 3.10
C ASP A 182 16.75 15.97 3.66
N ASN A 183 16.19 16.83 2.79
CA ASN A 183 15.40 18.00 3.16
C ASN A 183 13.91 17.70 3.48
N GLY A 184 13.51 16.43 3.48
CA GLY A 184 12.15 15.98 3.75
C GLY A 184 11.21 16.04 2.54
N VAL A 185 11.70 16.40 1.35
CA VAL A 185 10.91 16.34 0.12
C VAL A 185 10.84 14.89 -0.37
N ARG A 186 9.63 14.45 -0.72
CA ARG A 186 9.39 13.18 -1.40
C ARG A 186 9.04 13.44 -2.87
N MET A 187 9.73 12.76 -3.77
CA MET A 187 9.53 12.89 -5.21
C MET A 187 9.23 11.54 -5.83
N VAL A 188 8.18 11.50 -6.65
CA VAL A 188 7.82 10.33 -7.45
C VAL A 188 8.17 10.61 -8.91
N LEU A 189 8.98 9.74 -9.49
CA LEU A 189 9.37 9.77 -10.89
C LEU A 189 8.73 8.58 -11.61
N THR A 190 7.87 8.85 -12.59
CA THR A 190 7.25 7.82 -13.44
C THR A 190 7.81 7.90 -14.85
N GLY A 191 8.30 6.77 -15.36
CA GLY A 191 8.94 6.66 -16.66
C GLY A 191 7.97 6.75 -17.85
N PRO A 192 8.49 7.04 -19.06
CA PRO A 192 9.88 7.40 -19.35
C PRO A 192 10.19 8.84 -18.91
N ALA A 193 11.22 9.04 -18.08
CA ALA A 193 11.57 10.35 -17.53
C ALA A 193 13.09 10.47 -17.25
N GLU A 194 13.60 11.69 -17.39
CA GLU A 194 15.00 12.04 -17.11
C GLU A 194 15.00 13.24 -16.16
N ILE A 195 15.73 13.13 -15.07
CA ILE A 195 15.91 14.19 -14.08
C ILE A 195 17.39 14.47 -13.88
N GLU A 196 17.71 15.72 -13.57
CA GLU A 196 19.04 16.15 -13.16
C GLU A 196 18.96 16.61 -11.72
N LEU A 197 19.68 15.92 -10.85
CA LEU A 197 19.79 16.25 -9.44
C LEU A 197 20.91 17.28 -9.29
N PRO A 198 20.59 18.52 -8.87
CA PRO A 198 21.59 19.57 -8.73
C PRO A 198 22.55 19.24 -7.58
N ASP A 199 23.82 19.61 -7.71
CA ASP A 199 24.77 19.52 -6.61
C ASP A 199 24.44 20.56 -5.54
N ALA A 200 24.50 20.16 -4.26
CA ALA A 200 24.17 21.01 -3.11
C ALA A 200 25.11 22.23 -2.97
N MET A 201 26.20 22.28 -3.73
CA MET A 201 27.15 23.41 -3.76
C MET A 201 26.77 24.60 -4.66
N HIS A 202 25.62 24.58 -5.36
CA HIS A 202 25.18 25.69 -6.24
C HIS A 202 23.73 26.15 -5.99
N ALA A 203 23.43 26.57 -4.76
CA ALA A 203 22.26 27.39 -4.43
C ALA A 203 22.66 28.73 -3.80
#